data_AF-A0A5R8P8H9-F1
#
_entry.id   AF-A0A5R8P8H9-F1
#
_cell.length_a   1.000
_cell.length_b   1.000
_cell.length_c   1.000
_cell.angle_alpha   90.00
_cell.angle_beta   90.00
_cell.angle_gamma   90.00
#
_symmetry.space_group_name_H-M   'P 1'
#
loop_
_entity.id
_entity.type
_entity.pdbx_description
1 polymer ?
#
loop_
_entity_poly.entity_id
_entity_poly.type
_entity_poly.pdbx_seq_one_letter_code
_entity_poly.pdbx_strand_id
1 'polypeptide(L)'
;MNTPARRDGTPDRRKRNDQHPRGGRPIGSRDARAAQRGVTPRGAATGADPRRASGGSAGAQRGGSAAPSQRGGAQGAARRPDRVQPPRKNKSAKPQRQTASTPQLSNAKPAKRQHVEPVAGTHTKLPWGEGERLQKVLAKAGVASRRAAEDMIAQGRVEVDGMIVREQGLRIDPQHAVIRVDGTRVVVREELVHLALNKPKGWQSTMSDDLGRPCVGDIVAERIAAGQRLFHVGRLDADTEGLLLLTNDGDLAHRLMHPSFEVSKTYLATVNGEVHRAVGKQLRDGVELEDGPAKVDRFQVLDIAEGRSLVKIVLHEGRKHIVRRLLDAVGHPVTRLVRTDIGPVALGDQRPGTLRVLGRDEIGKLYEAVSL
;
A
#
# COMPACT_ATOMS: atom_id res chain seq x y z
N MET A 1 46.22 -39.62 -39.10
CA MET A 1 47.49 -39.41 -38.36
C MET A 1 47.22 -38.35 -37.31
N ASN A 2 46.75 -38.79 -36.14
CA ASN A 2 47.51 -38.92 -34.88
C ASN A 2 47.76 -37.59 -34.14
N THR A 3 46.94 -37.38 -33.11
CA THR A 3 47.17 -36.83 -31.76
C THR A 3 48.64 -36.96 -31.25
N PRO A 4 49.11 -36.22 -30.22
CA PRO A 4 48.49 -36.25 -28.89
C PRO A 4 48.52 -34.98 -28.01
N ALA A 5 47.57 -35.00 -27.08
CA ALA A 5 47.58 -34.32 -25.78
C ALA A 5 48.64 -34.91 -24.82
N ARG A 6 49.10 -34.11 -23.85
CA ARG A 6 49.55 -34.55 -22.50
C ARG A 6 49.24 -33.42 -21.50
N ARG A 7 48.38 -33.63 -20.48
CA ARG A 7 48.48 -34.41 -19.22
C ARG A 7 49.24 -33.69 -18.09
N ASP A 8 48.45 -33.41 -17.05
CA ASP A 8 48.70 -33.61 -15.61
C ASP A 8 49.72 -32.75 -14.83
N GLY A 9 49.29 -32.28 -13.65
CA GLY A 9 50.17 -32.25 -12.47
C GLY A 9 50.16 -30.97 -11.61
N THR A 10 49.15 -30.80 -10.76
CA THR A 10 49.27 -30.10 -9.46
C THR A 10 49.65 -31.15 -8.39
N PRO A 11 50.25 -30.86 -7.21
CA PRO A 11 50.82 -29.62 -6.62
C PRO A 11 52.29 -29.78 -6.15
N ASP A 12 52.96 -28.68 -5.76
CA ASP A 12 53.92 -28.79 -4.65
C ASP A 12 53.99 -27.54 -3.76
N ARG A 13 54.22 -27.82 -2.48
CA ARG A 13 54.12 -27.01 -1.28
C ARG A 13 55.47 -27.12 -0.58
N ARG A 14 56.08 -26.00 -0.16
CA ARG A 14 57.14 -25.79 0.89
C ARG A 14 58.08 -24.68 0.39
N LYS A 15 58.71 -23.79 1.18
CA LYS A 15 58.82 -23.50 2.62
C LYS A 15 59.46 -22.09 2.70
N ARG A 16 58.96 -21.19 3.57
CA ARG A 16 59.61 -20.68 4.80
C ARG A 16 61.04 -20.14 4.68
N ASN A 17 61.22 -18.87 5.06
CA ASN A 17 62.02 -18.43 6.23
C ASN A 17 61.69 -16.95 6.50
N ASP A 18 61.15 -16.61 7.68
CA ASP A 18 61.83 -16.35 8.97
C ASP A 18 62.31 -14.89 9.08
N GLN A 19 61.70 -14.12 9.99
CA GLN A 19 62.33 -13.72 11.26
C GLN A 19 61.44 -12.74 12.06
N HIS A 20 61.22 -13.10 13.31
CA HIS A 20 60.79 -12.29 14.46
C HIS A 20 62.08 -11.79 15.18
N PRO A 21 62.07 -10.75 16.04
CA PRO A 21 61.53 -10.95 17.40
C PRO A 21 60.96 -9.73 18.17
N ARG A 22 60.03 -10.07 19.10
CA ARG A 22 59.89 -9.68 20.54
C ARG A 22 59.98 -8.19 20.91
N GLY A 23 59.14 -7.60 21.76
CA GLY A 23 58.17 -8.06 22.76
C GLY A 23 58.00 -6.94 23.82
N GLY A 24 56.89 -6.88 24.55
CA GLY A 24 56.72 -5.94 25.68
C GLY A 24 55.28 -5.81 26.18
N ARG A 25 55.06 -6.12 27.45
CA ARG A 25 53.78 -6.37 28.15
C ARG A 25 53.01 -5.11 28.61
N PRO A 26 51.74 -5.27 29.09
CA PRO A 26 50.85 -4.19 29.50
C PRO A 26 50.96 -3.87 31.01
N ILE A 27 50.58 -2.64 31.41
CA ILE A 27 50.40 -2.22 32.81
C ILE A 27 49.02 -1.55 32.95
N GLY A 28 48.27 -1.99 33.97
CA GLY A 28 46.92 -1.50 34.26
C GLY A 28 46.81 -0.48 35.40
N SER A 29 45.53 -0.15 35.66
CA SER A 29 44.86 0.36 36.86
C SER A 29 45.51 1.45 37.75
N ARG A 30 44.77 2.54 37.97
CA ARG A 30 44.16 2.90 39.28
C ARG A 30 43.38 4.22 39.25
N ASP A 31 42.17 4.15 39.79
CA ASP A 31 41.48 5.04 40.75
C ASP A 31 41.63 6.57 40.69
N ALA A 32 40.47 7.26 40.65
CA ALA A 32 40.14 8.31 41.63
C ALA A 32 38.62 8.59 41.66
N ARG A 33 37.97 8.19 42.77
CA ARG A 33 36.73 8.78 43.31
C ARG A 33 37.10 9.95 44.21
N ALA A 34 36.29 11.02 44.21
CA ALA A 34 35.99 11.97 45.31
C ALA A 34 35.56 13.31 44.68
N ALA A 35 34.68 14.15 45.21
CA ALA A 35 33.77 14.10 46.35
C ALA A 35 32.80 15.29 46.19
N GLN A 36 31.70 15.19 46.92
CA GLN A 36 30.71 16.22 47.19
C GLN A 36 31.33 17.55 47.67
N ARG A 37 30.64 18.67 47.40
CA ARG A 37 30.30 19.72 48.39
C ARG A 37 29.32 20.72 47.77
N GLY A 38 28.16 20.87 48.42
CA GLY A 38 27.24 21.97 48.17
C GLY A 38 27.66 23.22 48.91
N VAL A 39 27.25 24.38 48.39
CA VAL A 39 27.08 25.66 49.10
C VAL A 39 26.00 26.48 48.36
N THR A 40 24.81 26.62 48.95
CA THR A 40 23.99 27.85 48.92
C THR A 40 24.42 28.70 50.14
N PRO A 41 24.03 29.99 50.36
CA PRO A 41 22.80 30.68 49.92
C PRO A 41 22.89 32.24 49.72
N ARG A 42 21.70 32.88 49.62
CA ARG A 42 21.32 34.33 49.73
C ARG A 42 21.24 35.11 48.41
N GLY A 43 20.23 35.96 48.16
CA GLY A 43 19.13 36.52 48.98
C GLY A 43 17.78 36.51 48.21
N ALA A 44 16.61 36.45 48.86
CA ALA A 44 15.94 37.52 49.64
C ALA A 44 15.58 38.71 48.74
N ALA A 45 14.37 39.27 48.68
CA ALA A 45 13.11 39.19 49.41
C ALA A 45 12.01 39.72 48.42
N THR A 46 10.70 39.67 48.58
CA THR A 46 9.73 39.97 49.66
C THR A 46 8.36 39.45 49.16
N GLY A 47 7.52 38.74 49.92
CA GLY A 47 6.46 39.31 50.80
C GLY A 47 5.32 39.95 49.97
N ALA A 48 4.03 39.64 50.08
CA ALA A 48 3.25 39.09 51.19
C ALA A 48 1.87 38.53 50.71
N ASP A 49 1.51 37.34 51.22
CA ASP A 49 0.33 36.92 52.00
C ASP A 49 -1.09 37.60 51.93
N PRO A 50 -2.16 36.93 52.43
CA PRO A 50 -3.46 36.81 51.76
C PRO A 50 -4.65 37.25 52.66
N ARG A 51 -5.90 37.08 52.19
CA ARG A 51 -7.16 36.93 52.99
C ARG A 51 -8.28 36.55 52.00
N ARG A 52 -9.04 35.44 52.11
CA ARG A 52 -9.97 34.93 53.15
C ARG A 52 -11.40 35.51 53.00
N ALA A 53 -12.37 34.63 52.70
CA ALA A 53 -13.79 34.57 53.16
C ALA A 53 -14.62 33.81 52.07
N SER A 54 -15.26 32.65 52.26
CA SER A 54 -16.25 32.13 53.23
C SER A 54 -17.69 32.61 53.03
N GLY A 55 -18.61 31.64 52.86
CA GLY A 55 -20.07 31.74 53.03
C GLY A 55 -20.85 31.54 51.72
N GLY A 56 -21.81 30.63 51.55
CA GLY A 56 -22.58 29.81 52.49
C GLY A 56 -24.08 30.08 52.34
N SER A 57 -24.88 28.99 52.29
CA SER A 57 -26.37 28.87 52.35
C SER A 57 -27.17 29.24 51.09
N ALA A 58 -28.15 28.49 50.55
CA ALA A 58 -29.07 27.39 50.93
C ALA A 58 -30.54 27.87 50.91
N GLY A 59 -31.44 26.99 50.43
CA GLY A 59 -32.91 27.08 50.58
C GLY A 59 -33.65 27.25 49.26
N ALA A 60 -34.23 26.20 48.65
CA ALA A 60 -35.54 25.59 48.96
C ALA A 60 -36.71 26.38 48.34
N GLN A 61 -37.84 25.84 47.88
CA GLN A 61 -38.39 24.52 47.52
C GLN A 61 -39.82 24.85 47.03
N ARG A 62 -40.35 24.05 46.07
CA ARG A 62 -41.79 23.73 45.84
C ARG A 62 -42.71 24.92 45.49
N GLY A 63 -43.73 24.82 44.65
CA GLY A 63 -44.46 23.72 44.01
C GLY A 63 -45.89 24.24 43.74
N GLY A 64 -46.64 23.60 42.83
CA GLY A 64 -48.11 23.63 42.88
C GLY A 64 -48.87 24.33 41.74
N SER A 65 -49.20 23.55 40.71
CA SER A 65 -50.56 23.18 40.28
C SER A 65 -51.64 24.21 39.90
N ALA A 66 -52.18 23.97 38.69
CA ALA A 66 -53.59 23.90 38.30
C ALA A 66 -54.35 25.16 37.80
N ALA A 67 -54.98 24.96 36.63
CA ALA A 67 -55.94 25.79 35.87
C ALA A 67 -57.29 25.97 36.65
N PRO A 68 -58.37 26.68 36.18
CA PRO A 68 -58.90 26.73 34.80
C PRO A 68 -59.70 28.00 34.35
N SER A 69 -60.28 27.93 33.13
CA SER A 69 -61.50 28.65 32.62
C SER A 69 -61.33 30.14 32.24
N GLN A 70 -62.10 30.80 31.36
CA GLN A 70 -63.08 30.49 30.30
C GLN A 70 -63.35 31.84 29.54
N ARG A 71 -63.62 31.76 28.23
CA ARG A 71 -64.52 32.59 27.39
C ARG A 71 -64.32 34.10 27.12
N GLY A 72 -64.48 34.41 25.81
CA GLY A 72 -64.87 35.71 25.22
C GLY A 72 -63.75 36.31 24.35
N GLY A 73 -63.85 36.61 23.05
CA GLY A 73 -64.93 36.71 22.08
C GLY A 73 -64.71 37.96 21.22
N ALA A 74 -64.40 37.82 19.92
CA ALA A 74 -64.57 38.79 18.81
C ALA A 74 -63.76 38.30 17.58
N GLN A 75 -64.41 37.76 16.55
CA GLN A 75 -64.83 38.45 15.30
C GLN A 75 -63.68 38.93 14.41
N GLY A 76 -63.71 38.52 13.13
CA GLY A 76 -63.08 39.27 12.03
C GLY A 76 -62.12 38.45 11.17
N ALA A 77 -62.51 38.21 9.94
CA ALA A 77 -61.88 37.32 8.97
C ALA A 77 -60.49 37.77 8.47
N ALA A 78 -59.60 36.81 8.21
CA ALA A 78 -58.76 36.78 7.00
C ALA A 78 -57.91 35.51 6.92
N ARG A 79 -58.02 34.81 5.78
CA ARG A 79 -56.99 34.04 5.06
C ARG A 79 -56.09 33.09 5.88
N ARG A 80 -56.27 31.79 5.66
CA ARG A 80 -55.25 30.77 5.97
C ARG A 80 -53.96 31.06 5.18
N PRO A 81 -52.79 30.95 5.82
CA PRO A 81 -51.62 30.40 5.15
C PRO A 81 -51.20 29.08 5.79
N ASP A 82 -50.77 28.18 4.92
CA ASP A 82 -50.37 26.82 5.22
C ASP A 82 -49.17 26.73 6.18
N ARG A 83 -49.26 25.66 6.97
CA ARG A 83 -48.24 25.05 7.82
C ARG A 83 -46.86 25.07 7.15
N VAL A 84 -45.94 25.86 7.70
CA VAL A 84 -44.51 25.88 7.35
C VAL A 84 -43.91 24.51 7.64
N GLN A 85 -43.56 23.77 6.58
CA GLN A 85 -42.68 22.60 6.66
C GLN A 85 -41.23 23.07 6.82
N PRO A 86 -40.41 22.42 7.68
CA PRO A 86 -38.99 22.71 7.75
C PRO A 86 -38.28 22.34 6.43
N PRO A 87 -37.20 23.03 6.05
CA PRO A 87 -36.57 22.87 4.76
C PRO A 87 -36.02 21.45 4.59
N ARG A 88 -36.40 20.83 3.48
CA ARG A 88 -35.87 19.53 3.04
C ARG A 88 -34.36 19.66 2.89
N LYS A 89 -33.60 18.87 3.65
CA LYS A 89 -32.17 18.63 3.40
C LYS A 89 -32.00 18.23 1.93
N ASN A 90 -31.25 19.04 1.18
CA ASN A 90 -30.81 18.67 -0.16
C ASN A 90 -30.11 17.30 -0.06
N LYS A 91 -30.74 16.28 -0.65
CA LYS A 91 -30.05 15.02 -0.94
C LYS A 91 -28.91 15.40 -1.88
N SER A 92 -27.69 15.38 -1.35
CA SER A 92 -26.46 15.44 -2.14
C SER A 92 -26.61 14.54 -3.36
N ALA A 93 -26.47 15.13 -4.54
CA ALA A 93 -26.53 14.42 -5.81
C ALA A 93 -25.60 13.21 -5.75
N LYS A 94 -26.07 12.04 -6.19
CA LYS A 94 -25.20 10.89 -6.42
C LYS A 94 -24.07 11.36 -7.35
N PRO A 95 -22.79 11.09 -7.02
CA PRO A 95 -21.69 11.47 -7.91
C PRO A 95 -21.93 10.82 -9.27
N GLN A 96 -22.09 11.65 -10.29
CA GLN A 96 -22.13 11.20 -11.68
C GLN A 96 -20.82 10.48 -11.95
N ARG A 97 -20.93 9.23 -12.41
CA ARG A 97 -19.81 8.45 -12.94
C ARG A 97 -19.16 9.31 -14.01
N GLN A 98 -17.98 9.86 -13.72
CA GLN A 98 -17.19 10.49 -14.76
C GLN A 98 -16.86 9.36 -15.72
N THR A 99 -17.35 9.48 -16.96
CA THR A 99 -16.96 8.58 -18.03
C THR A 99 -15.45 8.55 -18.02
N ALA A 100 -14.89 7.37 -17.75
CA ALA A 100 -13.46 7.15 -17.63
C ALA A 100 -12.74 8.03 -18.65
N SER A 101 -11.84 8.90 -18.18
CA SER A 101 -10.81 9.41 -19.06
C SER A 101 -10.15 8.15 -19.60
N THR A 102 -10.44 7.84 -20.85
CA THR A 102 -9.80 6.76 -21.58
C THR A 102 -8.31 6.92 -21.26
N PRO A 103 -7.58 5.86 -20.85
CA PRO A 103 -6.13 5.97 -20.77
C PRO A 103 -5.69 6.68 -22.04
N GLN A 104 -4.82 7.69 -21.94
CA GLN A 104 -4.34 8.49 -23.07
C GLN A 104 -3.68 7.57 -24.11
N LEU A 105 -4.51 6.82 -24.82
CA LEU A 105 -4.32 6.34 -26.15
C LEU A 105 -4.05 7.63 -26.90
N SER A 106 -2.96 7.70 -27.63
CA SER A 106 -2.79 8.80 -28.57
C SER A 106 -4.12 8.92 -29.33
N ASN A 107 -4.78 10.08 -29.25
CA ASN A 107 -5.95 10.41 -30.07
C ASN A 107 -5.60 10.47 -31.57
N ALA A 108 -4.38 10.05 -31.94
CA ALA A 108 -3.96 9.80 -33.29
C ALA A 108 -4.93 8.81 -33.93
N LYS A 109 -5.49 9.23 -35.07
CA LYS A 109 -6.20 8.33 -35.97
C LYS A 109 -5.28 7.14 -36.25
N PRO A 110 -5.80 5.90 -36.32
CA PRO A 110 -5.02 4.74 -36.72
C PRO A 110 -4.22 5.10 -37.97
N ALA A 111 -2.92 4.81 -37.98
CA ALA A 111 -2.05 5.19 -39.09
C ALA A 111 -2.70 4.73 -40.40
N LYS A 112 -3.04 5.68 -41.28
CA LYS A 112 -3.79 5.48 -42.54
C LYS A 112 -3.10 4.46 -43.47
N ARG A 113 -1.80 4.26 -43.24
CA ARG A 113 -0.96 3.19 -43.77
C ARG A 113 -0.07 2.77 -42.60
N GLN A 114 -0.39 1.66 -41.94
CA GLN A 114 0.63 0.95 -41.14
C GLN A 114 1.74 0.52 -42.12
N HIS A 115 2.99 0.44 -41.65
CA HIS A 115 4.17 0.22 -42.50
C HIS A 115 4.15 -1.20 -43.10
N VAL A 116 3.34 -1.40 -44.12
CA VAL A 116 3.36 -2.59 -44.96
C VAL A 116 4.17 -2.23 -46.20
N GLU A 117 5.50 -2.34 -46.10
CA GLU A 117 6.27 -2.82 -47.24
C GLU A 117 6.12 -4.35 -47.14
N PRO A 118 5.28 -4.99 -47.95
CA PRO A 118 5.20 -6.44 -47.92
C PRO A 118 6.55 -6.94 -48.39
N VAL A 119 7.34 -7.50 -47.49
CA VAL A 119 8.45 -8.36 -47.90
C VAL A 119 7.78 -9.55 -48.58
N ALA A 120 7.74 -9.52 -49.90
CA ALA A 120 7.21 -10.59 -50.71
C ALA A 120 8.00 -11.85 -50.38
N GLY A 121 7.34 -12.86 -49.79
CA GLY A 121 7.88 -14.21 -49.75
C GLY A 121 8.09 -14.88 -48.40
N THR A 122 7.53 -14.39 -47.29
CA THR A 122 7.47 -15.22 -46.07
C THR A 122 6.21 -14.93 -45.28
N HIS A 123 5.17 -15.73 -45.48
CA HIS A 123 4.20 -15.97 -44.42
C HIS A 123 4.92 -16.74 -43.31
N THR A 124 5.76 -16.05 -42.55
CA THR A 124 6.24 -16.57 -41.28
C THR A 124 4.98 -16.73 -40.45
N LYS A 125 4.52 -17.99 -40.27
CA LYS A 125 3.48 -18.28 -39.28
C LYS A 125 3.89 -17.54 -38.02
N LEU A 126 3.04 -16.62 -37.53
CA LEU A 126 3.23 -16.02 -36.23
C LEU A 126 3.59 -17.16 -35.26
N PRO A 127 4.64 -17.04 -34.43
CA PRO A 127 5.09 -18.14 -33.59
C PRO A 127 4.05 -18.40 -32.48
N TRP A 128 3.03 -19.18 -32.81
CA TRP A 128 2.10 -19.71 -31.81
C TRP A 128 2.84 -20.78 -31.01
N GLY A 129 3.21 -20.50 -29.77
CA GLY A 129 3.62 -21.54 -28.82
C GLY A 129 4.59 -21.09 -27.75
N GLU A 130 5.66 -20.41 -28.14
CA GLU A 130 6.75 -20.03 -27.23
C GLU A 130 6.79 -18.52 -26.97
N GLY A 131 7.20 -18.14 -25.76
CA GLY A 131 7.32 -16.75 -25.34
C GLY A 131 6.15 -16.21 -24.51
N GLU A 132 6.12 -14.88 -24.42
CA GLU A 132 5.23 -14.13 -23.54
C GLU A 132 3.99 -13.65 -24.31
N ARG A 133 2.82 -13.65 -23.65
CA ARG A 133 1.59 -13.14 -24.27
C ARG A 133 1.77 -11.67 -24.71
N LEU A 134 1.36 -11.35 -25.93
CA LEU A 134 1.52 -10.01 -26.53
C LEU A 134 1.00 -8.88 -25.63
N GLN A 135 -0.15 -9.05 -24.98
CA GLN A 135 -0.68 -8.03 -24.07
C GLN A 135 0.15 -7.84 -22.79
N LYS A 136 0.90 -8.86 -22.34
CA LYS A 136 1.83 -8.75 -21.21
C LYS A 136 3.08 -7.97 -21.66
N VAL A 137 3.60 -8.27 -22.86
CA VAL A 137 4.73 -7.54 -23.46
C VAL A 137 4.40 -6.06 -23.67
N LEU A 138 3.25 -5.75 -24.29
CA LEU A 138 2.78 -4.36 -24.47
C LEU A 138 2.60 -3.64 -23.13
N ALA A 139 2.12 -4.34 -22.10
CA ALA A 139 1.98 -3.76 -20.78
C ALA A 139 3.33 -3.46 -20.12
N LYS A 140 4.30 -4.40 -20.21
CA LYS A 140 5.67 -4.24 -19.73
C LYS A 140 6.39 -3.09 -20.43
N ALA A 141 6.15 -2.93 -21.73
CA ALA A 141 6.73 -1.88 -22.56
C ALA A 141 6.13 -0.48 -22.35
N GLY A 142 5.22 -0.29 -21.41
CA GLY A 142 4.69 1.05 -21.13
C GLY A 142 3.41 1.40 -21.88
N VAL A 143 2.96 0.59 -22.85
CA VAL A 143 1.96 1.01 -23.84
C VAL A 143 0.56 1.19 -23.23
N ALA A 144 0.01 0.15 -22.59
CA ALA A 144 -1.30 0.23 -21.95
C ALA A 144 -1.52 -0.93 -20.95
N SER A 145 -2.60 -0.89 -20.17
CA SER A 145 -2.91 -1.97 -19.21
C SER A 145 -3.10 -3.27 -19.96
N ARG A 146 -2.94 -4.44 -19.31
CA ARG A 146 -3.10 -5.72 -20.01
C ARG A 146 -4.45 -5.81 -20.74
N ARG A 147 -5.52 -5.30 -20.10
CA ARG A 147 -6.87 -5.23 -20.68
C ARG A 147 -6.97 -4.21 -21.80
N ALA A 148 -6.46 -2.99 -21.60
CA ALA A 148 -6.45 -1.99 -22.66
C ALA A 148 -5.59 -2.42 -23.87
N ALA A 149 -4.55 -3.22 -23.63
CA ALA A 149 -3.75 -3.84 -24.69
C ALA A 149 -4.54 -4.91 -25.45
N GLU A 150 -5.37 -5.72 -24.77
CA GLU A 150 -6.30 -6.65 -25.42
C GLU A 150 -7.32 -5.89 -26.30
N ASP A 151 -7.83 -4.75 -25.82
CA ASP A 151 -8.74 -3.89 -26.60
C ASP A 151 -8.04 -3.31 -27.84
N MET A 152 -6.79 -2.86 -27.72
CA MET A 152 -6.00 -2.37 -28.85
C MET A 152 -5.69 -3.46 -29.88
N ILE A 153 -5.39 -4.68 -29.43
CA ILE A 153 -5.20 -5.84 -30.31
C ILE A 153 -6.51 -6.12 -31.07
N ALA A 154 -7.65 -6.20 -30.37
CA ALA A 154 -8.94 -6.44 -31.01
C ALA A 154 -9.30 -5.36 -32.05
N GLN A 155 -8.88 -4.11 -31.82
CA GLN A 155 -9.05 -3.00 -32.77
C GLN A 155 -8.08 -3.02 -33.97
N GLY A 156 -7.14 -3.97 -34.02
CA GLY A 156 -6.13 -4.06 -35.09
C GLY A 156 -5.11 -2.92 -35.06
N ARG A 157 -4.86 -2.34 -33.88
CA ARG A 157 -3.88 -1.24 -33.71
C ARG A 157 -2.46 -1.75 -33.48
N VAL A 158 -2.30 -3.05 -33.27
CA VAL A 158 -1.03 -3.70 -32.96
C VAL A 158 -0.54 -4.51 -34.15
N GLU A 159 0.71 -4.31 -34.50
CA GLU A 159 1.43 -5.01 -35.55
C GLU A 159 2.63 -5.75 -34.93
N VAL A 160 2.84 -7.00 -35.33
CA VAL A 160 3.99 -7.82 -34.95
C VAL A 160 4.65 -8.31 -36.23
N ASP A 161 5.93 -7.98 -36.41
CA ASP A 161 6.74 -8.36 -37.57
C ASP A 161 6.08 -8.02 -38.92
N GLY A 162 5.44 -6.85 -39.03
CA GLY A 162 4.75 -6.43 -40.25
C GLY A 162 3.29 -6.86 -40.35
N MET A 163 2.79 -7.72 -39.46
CA MET A 163 1.45 -8.29 -39.52
C MET A 163 0.52 -7.71 -38.44
N ILE A 164 -0.67 -7.26 -38.85
CA ILE A 164 -1.71 -6.79 -37.93
C ILE A 164 -2.26 -7.97 -37.14
N VAL A 165 -2.16 -7.89 -35.81
CA VAL A 165 -2.69 -8.91 -34.91
C VAL A 165 -4.05 -8.46 -34.38
N ARG A 166 -5.07 -9.28 -34.59
CA ARG A 166 -6.43 -9.07 -34.04
C ARG A 166 -6.88 -10.15 -33.05
N GLU A 167 -6.21 -11.30 -33.08
CA GLU A 167 -6.54 -12.44 -32.24
C GLU A 167 -5.83 -12.32 -30.89
N GLN A 168 -6.61 -12.53 -29.82
CA GLN A 168 -6.05 -12.59 -28.47
C GLN A 168 -5.30 -13.90 -28.24
N GLY A 169 -4.31 -13.87 -27.36
CA GLY A 169 -3.57 -15.07 -26.96
C GLY A 169 -2.29 -15.34 -27.73
N LEU A 170 -1.97 -14.52 -28.75
CA LEU A 170 -0.67 -14.57 -29.41
C LEU A 170 0.47 -14.45 -28.38
N ARG A 171 1.44 -15.37 -28.48
CA ARG A 171 2.68 -15.34 -27.71
C ARG A 171 3.82 -14.93 -28.64
N ILE A 172 4.73 -14.13 -28.11
CA ILE A 172 5.87 -13.60 -28.85
C ILE A 172 7.10 -13.62 -27.95
N ASP A 173 8.28 -13.72 -28.57
CA ASP A 173 9.53 -13.42 -27.89
C ASP A 173 9.83 -11.91 -28.00
N PRO A 174 9.81 -11.15 -26.89
CA PRO A 174 10.08 -9.72 -26.92
C PRO A 174 11.50 -9.34 -27.33
N GLN A 175 12.46 -10.27 -27.31
CA GLN A 175 13.84 -10.00 -27.74
C GLN A 175 14.00 -10.02 -29.26
N HIS A 176 13.18 -10.81 -29.95
CA HIS A 176 13.28 -11.01 -31.39
C HIS A 176 12.16 -10.31 -32.17
N ALA A 177 10.94 -10.25 -31.62
CA ALA A 177 9.78 -9.72 -32.33
C ALA A 177 9.80 -8.18 -32.42
N VAL A 178 9.48 -7.65 -33.61
CA VAL A 178 9.30 -6.22 -33.86
C VAL A 178 7.84 -5.86 -33.66
N ILE A 179 7.54 -5.19 -32.55
CA ILE A 179 6.17 -4.76 -32.22
C ILE A 179 5.98 -3.29 -32.58
N ARG A 180 4.87 -2.96 -33.24
CA ARG A 180 4.42 -1.59 -33.48
C ARG A 180 3.00 -1.39 -32.98
N VAL A 181 2.72 -0.22 -32.43
CA VAL A 181 1.37 0.21 -32.06
C VAL A 181 1.10 1.53 -32.77
N ASP A 182 0.03 1.55 -33.58
CA ASP A 182 -0.32 2.68 -34.46
C ASP A 182 0.87 3.17 -35.31
N GLY A 183 1.70 2.25 -35.78
CA GLY A 183 2.90 2.53 -36.60
C GLY A 183 4.17 2.87 -35.82
N THR A 184 4.07 3.16 -34.51
CA THR A 184 5.23 3.46 -33.66
C THR A 184 5.84 2.18 -33.10
N ARG A 185 7.16 2.00 -33.26
CA ARG A 185 7.87 0.84 -32.71
C ARG A 185 7.86 0.90 -31.18
N VAL A 186 7.42 -0.19 -30.56
CA VAL A 186 7.42 -0.36 -29.11
C VAL A 186 8.79 -0.84 -28.69
N VAL A 187 9.45 -0.10 -27.80
CA VAL A 187 10.70 -0.52 -27.17
C VAL A 187 10.37 -1.01 -25.77
N VAL A 188 10.68 -2.27 -25.47
CA VAL A 188 10.53 -2.81 -24.13
C VAL A 188 11.65 -2.22 -23.28
N ARG A 189 11.31 -1.29 -22.37
CA ARG A 189 12.28 -0.79 -21.38
C ARG A 189 12.42 -1.82 -20.26
N GLU A 190 13.66 -2.17 -19.94
CA GLU A 190 14.00 -3.20 -18.93
C GLU A 190 14.17 -2.63 -17.52
N GLU A 191 14.11 -1.31 -17.34
CA GLU A 191 14.36 -0.72 -16.03
C GLU A 191 13.24 -1.06 -15.04
N LEU A 192 13.55 -1.95 -14.09
CA LEU A 192 12.66 -2.32 -13.00
C LEU A 192 12.63 -1.21 -11.95
N VAL A 193 11.43 -0.80 -11.58
CA VAL A 193 11.18 0.23 -10.58
C VAL A 193 10.38 -0.41 -9.46
N HIS A 194 10.88 -0.32 -8.22
CA HIS A 194 10.19 -0.79 -7.03
C HIS A 194 10.13 0.33 -5.99
N LEU A 195 8.91 0.68 -5.57
CA LEU A 195 8.67 1.76 -4.61
C LEU A 195 7.84 1.25 -3.44
N ALA A 196 8.04 1.87 -2.28
CA ALA A 196 7.15 1.80 -1.13
C ALA A 196 6.39 3.11 -0.98
N LEU A 197 5.06 3.03 -0.96
CA LEU A 197 4.15 4.11 -0.63
C LEU A 197 3.64 3.92 0.79
N ASN A 198 3.73 4.97 1.62
CA ASN A 198 2.88 5.05 2.79
C ASN A 198 1.52 5.61 2.36
N LYS A 199 0.57 4.72 2.07
CA LYS A 199 -0.75 5.10 1.56
C LYS A 199 -1.51 5.88 2.64
N PRO A 200 -1.98 7.12 2.36
CA PRO A 200 -2.79 7.86 3.31
C PRO A 200 -4.20 7.28 3.46
N LYS A 201 -4.82 7.58 4.61
CA LYS A 201 -6.24 7.27 4.86
C LYS A 201 -7.12 8.07 3.91
N GLY A 202 -8.21 7.47 3.45
CA GLY A 202 -9.18 8.05 2.52
C GLY A 202 -8.83 7.88 1.03
N TRP A 203 -7.65 7.37 0.71
CA TRP A 203 -7.19 7.19 -0.67
C TRP A 203 -7.56 5.81 -1.21
N GLN A 204 -7.89 5.73 -2.49
CA GLN A 204 -8.26 4.48 -3.18
C GLN A 204 -7.03 3.76 -3.72
N SER A 205 -6.93 2.45 -3.49
CA SER A 205 -5.91 1.59 -4.11
C SER A 205 -6.28 1.25 -5.56
N THR A 206 -6.26 2.27 -6.43
CA THR A 206 -6.45 2.17 -7.88
C THR A 206 -5.54 3.17 -8.58
N MET A 207 -5.20 2.89 -9.85
CA MET A 207 -4.42 3.79 -10.70
C MET A 207 -5.28 4.87 -11.38
N SER A 208 -6.60 4.70 -11.40
CA SER A 208 -7.58 5.65 -11.92
C SER A 208 -8.92 5.40 -11.22
N ASP A 209 -9.61 6.45 -10.79
CA ASP A 209 -10.92 6.36 -10.11
C ASP A 209 -12.02 7.09 -10.90
N ASP A 210 -13.01 6.35 -11.39
CA ASP A 210 -14.15 6.88 -12.18
C ASP A 210 -15.06 7.85 -11.38
N LEU A 211 -14.94 7.88 -10.06
CA LEU A 211 -15.74 8.72 -9.18
C LEU A 211 -14.98 9.96 -8.69
N GLY A 212 -13.77 10.19 -9.21
CA GLY A 212 -12.93 11.35 -8.88
C GLY A 212 -12.45 11.37 -7.42
N ARG A 213 -12.42 10.20 -6.75
CA ARG A 213 -11.87 10.11 -5.38
C ARG A 213 -10.34 10.07 -5.45
N PRO A 214 -9.64 10.62 -4.44
CA PRO A 214 -8.18 10.54 -4.37
C PRO A 214 -7.71 9.08 -4.46
N CYS A 215 -6.80 8.79 -5.38
CA CYS A 215 -6.34 7.45 -5.66
C CYS A 215 -4.81 7.36 -5.76
N VAL A 216 -4.27 6.14 -5.61
CA VAL A 216 -2.83 5.91 -5.69
C VAL A 216 -2.23 6.44 -7.00
N GLY A 217 -2.99 6.38 -8.11
CA GLY A 217 -2.62 6.97 -9.39
C GLY A 217 -2.23 8.44 -9.31
N ASP A 218 -2.95 9.24 -8.51
CA ASP A 218 -2.69 10.68 -8.40
C ASP A 218 -1.35 10.96 -7.67
N ILE A 219 -0.96 10.10 -6.72
CA ILE A 219 0.32 10.21 -5.99
C ILE A 219 1.51 9.90 -6.91
N VAL A 220 1.36 8.97 -7.85
CA VAL A 220 2.45 8.52 -8.73
C VAL A 220 2.39 9.16 -10.11
N ALA A 221 1.50 10.14 -10.34
CA ALA A 221 1.23 10.72 -11.65
C ALA A 221 2.50 11.24 -12.34
N GLU A 222 3.37 11.95 -11.63
CA GLU A 222 4.64 12.46 -12.16
C GLU A 222 5.57 11.35 -12.63
N ARG A 223 5.62 10.22 -11.91
CA ARG A 223 6.44 9.06 -12.28
C ARG A 223 5.88 8.35 -13.51
N ILE A 224 4.55 8.23 -13.59
CA ILE A 224 3.88 7.69 -14.78
C ILE A 224 4.14 8.59 -15.99
N ALA A 225 4.05 9.91 -15.82
CA ALA A 225 4.37 10.88 -16.86
C ALA A 225 5.84 10.80 -17.32
N ALA A 226 6.76 10.46 -16.41
CA ALA A 226 8.15 10.16 -16.74
C ALA A 226 8.35 8.79 -17.45
N GLY A 227 7.27 8.07 -17.76
CA GLY A 227 7.30 6.78 -18.44
C GLY A 227 7.47 5.57 -17.51
N GLN A 228 7.47 5.76 -16.19
CA GLN A 228 7.54 4.66 -15.22
C GLN A 228 6.16 4.07 -15.03
N ARG A 229 5.88 2.95 -15.73
CA ARG A 229 4.57 2.32 -15.72
C ARG A 229 4.34 1.46 -14.48
N LEU A 230 4.04 2.12 -13.37
CA LEU A 230 3.84 1.51 -12.06
C LEU A 230 2.42 0.96 -11.89
N PHE A 231 2.29 -0.10 -11.10
CA PHE A 231 1.03 -0.60 -10.56
C PHE A 231 1.22 -1.05 -9.11
N HIS A 232 0.12 -1.06 -8.35
CA HIS A 232 0.14 -1.42 -6.93
C HIS A 232 0.22 -2.94 -6.72
N VAL A 233 0.99 -3.36 -5.72
CA VAL A 233 1.10 -4.76 -5.27
C VAL A 233 0.09 -4.99 -4.15
N GLY A 234 -0.99 -5.67 -4.50
CA GLY A 234 -2.14 -5.85 -3.63
C GLY A 234 -2.92 -4.54 -3.48
N ARG A 235 -3.83 -4.51 -2.51
CA ARG A 235 -4.64 -3.33 -2.22
C ARG A 235 -4.69 -3.09 -0.72
N LEU A 236 -4.90 -1.83 -0.36
CA LEU A 236 -5.35 -1.41 0.96
C LEU A 236 -6.72 -0.74 0.82
N ASP A 237 -7.58 -0.97 1.80
CA ASP A 237 -8.89 -0.33 1.85
C ASP A 237 -8.73 1.19 1.99
N ALA A 238 -9.79 1.93 1.64
CA ALA A 238 -9.80 3.38 1.71
C ALA A 238 -9.43 3.88 3.11
N ASP A 239 -10.01 3.25 4.13
CA ASP A 239 -9.86 3.57 5.54
C ASP A 239 -8.58 3.00 6.18
N THR A 240 -7.75 2.31 5.38
CA THR A 240 -6.51 1.66 5.83
C THR A 240 -5.30 2.41 5.30
N GLU A 241 -4.34 2.63 6.20
CA GLU A 241 -3.11 3.37 5.98
C GLU A 241 -1.91 2.42 5.81
N GLY A 242 -0.77 2.96 5.40
CA GLY A 242 0.52 2.29 5.53
C GLY A 242 1.05 1.71 4.23
N LEU A 243 1.93 0.72 4.37
CA LEU A 243 2.80 0.23 3.31
C LEU A 243 2.00 -0.36 2.14
N LEU A 244 2.19 0.21 0.96
CA LEU A 244 1.74 -0.32 -0.32
C LEU A 244 2.93 -0.32 -1.28
N LEU A 245 3.30 -1.48 -1.80
CA LEU A 245 4.37 -1.54 -2.80
C LEU A 245 3.81 -1.18 -4.17
N LEU A 246 4.65 -0.53 -4.98
CA LEU A 246 4.39 -0.18 -6.37
C LEU A 246 5.54 -0.70 -7.22
N THR A 247 5.24 -1.33 -8.34
CA THR A 247 6.27 -1.89 -9.22
C THR A 247 5.81 -1.91 -10.67
N ASN A 248 6.76 -2.01 -11.60
CA ASN A 248 6.51 -2.41 -12.99
C ASN A 248 6.88 -3.88 -13.27
N ASP A 249 7.46 -4.58 -12.28
CA ASP A 249 7.70 -6.03 -12.32
C ASP A 249 6.42 -6.81 -12.01
N GLY A 250 5.81 -7.35 -13.06
CA GLY A 250 4.56 -8.11 -12.95
C GLY A 250 4.72 -9.48 -12.29
N ASP A 251 5.90 -10.09 -12.41
CA ASP A 251 6.13 -11.44 -11.91
C ASP A 251 6.37 -11.39 -10.40
N LEU A 252 7.18 -10.44 -9.91
CA LEU A 252 7.32 -10.16 -8.48
C LEU A 252 5.97 -9.80 -7.84
N ALA A 253 5.23 -8.87 -8.47
CA ALA A 253 3.94 -8.44 -7.92
C ALA A 253 2.92 -9.58 -7.84
N HIS A 254 2.87 -10.45 -8.87
CA HIS A 254 2.00 -11.60 -8.85
C HIS A 254 2.30 -12.51 -7.67
N ARG A 255 3.59 -12.84 -7.44
CA ARG A 255 3.96 -13.73 -6.34
C ARG A 255 3.70 -13.10 -4.97
N LEU A 256 3.99 -11.81 -4.79
CA LEU A 256 3.70 -11.10 -3.53
C LEU A 256 2.19 -11.03 -3.20
N MET A 257 1.33 -11.05 -4.22
CA MET A 257 -0.13 -10.99 -4.05
C MET A 257 -0.79 -12.36 -3.92
N HIS A 258 -0.23 -13.38 -4.57
CA HIS A 258 -0.91 -14.66 -4.72
C HIS A 258 -0.83 -15.48 -3.41
N PRO A 259 -1.96 -16.03 -2.91
CA PRO A 259 -2.00 -16.70 -1.61
C PRO A 259 -1.01 -17.88 -1.46
N SER A 260 -0.69 -18.58 -2.55
CA SER A 260 0.19 -19.76 -2.51
C SER A 260 1.64 -19.47 -2.12
N PHE A 261 2.08 -18.21 -2.20
CA PHE A 261 3.43 -17.83 -1.77
C PHE A 261 3.47 -17.38 -0.31
N GLU A 262 2.31 -17.35 0.36
CA GLU A 262 2.18 -17.12 1.81
C GLU A 262 2.95 -15.89 2.34
N VAL A 263 3.09 -14.85 1.52
CA VAL A 263 3.85 -13.66 1.88
C VAL A 263 3.18 -12.94 3.04
N SER A 264 3.84 -12.95 4.19
CA SER A 264 3.34 -12.34 5.42
C SER A 264 3.13 -10.83 5.29
N LYS A 265 2.07 -10.35 5.94
CA LYS A 265 1.68 -8.94 6.00
C LYS A 265 1.44 -8.61 7.46
N THR A 266 2.10 -7.56 7.94
CA THR A 266 2.01 -7.13 9.33
C THR A 266 1.20 -5.87 9.42
N TYR A 267 0.27 -5.83 10.38
CA TYR A 267 -0.60 -4.70 10.64
C TYR A 267 -0.49 -4.26 12.09
N LEU A 268 -0.56 -2.96 12.30
CA LEU A 268 -0.87 -2.33 13.58
C LEU A 268 -2.33 -1.90 13.56
N ALA A 269 -3.11 -2.42 14.48
CA ALA A 269 -4.51 -2.10 14.64
C ALA A 269 -4.75 -1.43 16.00
N THR A 270 -5.38 -0.26 15.97
CA THR A 270 -5.98 0.34 17.16
C THR A 270 -7.43 -0.14 17.23
N VAL A 271 -7.81 -0.73 18.36
CA VAL A 271 -9.14 -1.28 18.59
C VAL A 271 -9.80 -0.63 19.81
N ASN A 272 -11.12 -0.66 19.84
CA ASN A 272 -11.88 -0.27 21.02
C ASN A 272 -11.83 -1.39 22.08
N GLY A 273 -11.76 -0.99 23.34
CA GLY A 273 -11.68 -1.89 24.48
C GLY A 273 -10.25 -2.38 24.78
N GLU A 274 -10.14 -3.06 25.92
CA GLU A 274 -8.91 -3.68 26.39
C GLU A 274 -8.81 -5.11 25.87
N VAL A 275 -7.81 -5.38 25.05
CA VAL A 275 -7.61 -6.70 24.45
C VAL A 275 -6.89 -7.59 25.44
N HIS A 276 -7.59 -8.61 25.94
CA HIS A 276 -6.97 -9.62 26.80
C HIS A 276 -6.06 -10.54 25.99
N ARG A 277 -4.95 -11.00 26.58
CA ARG A 277 -3.97 -11.88 25.91
C ARG A 277 -4.58 -13.19 25.37
N ALA A 278 -5.68 -13.66 25.98
CA ALA A 278 -6.41 -14.84 25.54
C ALA A 278 -6.99 -14.72 24.12
N VAL A 279 -7.37 -13.51 23.69
CA VAL A 279 -7.90 -13.23 22.34
C VAL A 279 -6.89 -13.65 21.27
N GLY A 280 -5.60 -13.45 21.53
CA GLY A 280 -4.55 -13.88 20.61
C GLY A 280 -4.52 -15.39 20.38
N LYS A 281 -4.90 -16.21 21.38
CA LYS A 281 -5.01 -17.66 21.21
C LYS A 281 -6.19 -18.00 20.31
N GLN A 282 -7.36 -17.43 20.59
CA GLN A 282 -8.57 -17.62 19.78
C GLN A 282 -8.34 -17.28 18.31
N LEU A 283 -7.69 -16.15 18.02
CA LEU A 283 -7.40 -15.74 16.64
C LEU A 283 -6.41 -16.68 15.92
N ARG A 284 -5.49 -17.34 16.65
CA ARG A 284 -4.55 -18.31 16.09
C ARG A 284 -5.19 -19.68 15.88
N ASP A 285 -6.08 -20.09 16.79
CA ASP A 285 -6.83 -21.33 16.71
C ASP A 285 -7.85 -21.27 15.54
N GLY A 286 -8.31 -20.06 15.20
CA GLY A 286 -9.14 -19.76 14.05
C GLY A 286 -10.52 -19.25 14.44
N VAL A 287 -11.10 -18.40 13.59
CA VAL A 287 -12.42 -17.80 13.77
C VAL A 287 -13.21 -17.98 12.49
N GLU A 288 -14.50 -18.35 12.64
CA GLU A 288 -15.40 -18.47 11.50
C GLU A 288 -15.85 -17.08 11.02
N LEU A 289 -15.63 -16.79 9.75
CA LEU A 289 -16.11 -15.57 9.09
C LEU A 289 -17.18 -15.93 8.04
N GLU A 290 -17.87 -14.93 7.51
CA GLU A 290 -18.89 -15.12 6.47
C GLU A 290 -18.38 -15.84 5.20
N ASP A 291 -17.09 -15.72 4.90
CA ASP A 291 -16.41 -16.35 3.75
C ASP A 291 -15.54 -17.55 4.17
N GLY A 292 -15.82 -18.16 5.32
CA GLY A 292 -15.16 -19.34 5.85
C GLY A 292 -14.13 -19.05 6.95
N PRO A 293 -13.46 -20.10 7.48
CA PRO A 293 -12.54 -19.97 8.60
C PRO A 293 -11.31 -19.14 8.25
N ALA A 294 -10.86 -18.32 9.19
CA ALA A 294 -9.66 -17.49 9.07
C ALA A 294 -8.86 -17.51 10.37
N LYS A 295 -7.54 -17.38 10.27
CA LYS A 295 -6.64 -17.37 11.42
C LYS A 295 -5.49 -16.39 11.22
N VAL A 296 -4.92 -15.92 12.33
CA VAL A 296 -3.71 -15.08 12.32
C VAL A 296 -2.48 -15.95 12.57
N ASP A 297 -1.35 -15.58 11.96
CA ASP A 297 -0.09 -16.28 12.19
C ASP A 297 0.54 -15.84 13.52
N ARG A 298 0.49 -14.53 13.78
CA ARG A 298 1.00 -13.93 15.02
C ARG A 298 0.09 -12.83 15.51
N PHE A 299 -0.03 -12.73 16.82
CA PHE A 299 -0.81 -11.72 17.51
C PHE A 299 -0.07 -11.24 18.74
N GLN A 300 0.03 -9.93 18.92
CA GLN A 300 0.67 -9.32 20.08
C GLN A 300 -0.08 -8.06 20.50
N VAL A 301 -0.36 -7.92 21.79
CA VAL A 301 -0.81 -6.65 22.37
C VAL A 301 0.43 -5.82 22.68
N LEU A 302 0.52 -4.62 22.09
CA LEU A 302 1.66 -3.72 22.26
C LEU A 302 1.40 -2.70 23.37
N ASP A 303 0.18 -2.17 23.43
CA ASP A 303 -0.19 -1.14 24.39
C ASP A 303 -1.70 -1.21 24.70
N ILE A 304 -2.06 -0.81 25.92
CA ILE A 304 -3.44 -0.70 26.40
C ILE A 304 -3.54 0.62 27.17
N ALA A 305 -4.34 1.55 26.65
CA ALA A 305 -4.51 2.86 27.24
C ALA A 305 -5.89 3.45 26.90
N GLU A 306 -6.49 4.14 27.86
CA GLU A 306 -7.72 4.93 27.67
C GLU A 306 -8.88 4.13 27.03
N GLY A 307 -9.06 2.87 27.43
CA GLY A 307 -10.11 2.00 26.87
C GLY A 307 -9.88 1.64 25.39
N ARG A 308 -8.64 1.72 24.91
CA ARG A 308 -8.21 1.28 23.57
C ARG A 308 -7.00 0.37 23.70
N SER A 309 -6.82 -0.49 22.71
CA SER A 309 -5.62 -1.32 22.62
C SER A 309 -4.94 -1.15 21.27
N LEU A 310 -3.60 -1.17 21.28
CA LEU A 310 -2.78 -1.28 20.08
C LEU A 310 -2.31 -2.72 19.96
N VAL A 311 -2.66 -3.37 18.86
CA VAL A 311 -2.30 -4.76 18.59
C VAL A 311 -1.53 -4.90 17.29
N LYS A 312 -0.57 -5.82 17.27
CA LYS A 312 0.17 -6.23 16.09
C LYS A 312 -0.34 -7.58 15.61
N ILE A 313 -0.68 -7.65 14.32
CA ILE A 313 -1.27 -8.83 13.69
C ILE A 313 -0.46 -9.18 12.44
N VAL A 314 -0.13 -10.45 12.27
CA VAL A 314 0.54 -10.98 11.08
C VAL A 314 -0.35 -12.02 10.41
N LEU A 315 -0.51 -11.90 9.10
CA LEU A 315 -1.26 -12.83 8.27
C LEU A 315 -0.63 -12.93 6.87
N HIS A 316 -0.71 -14.10 6.26
CA HIS A 316 -0.28 -14.33 4.87
C HIS A 316 -1.44 -14.14 3.86
N GLU A 317 -2.68 -14.24 4.31
CA GLU A 317 -3.86 -14.08 3.47
C GLU A 317 -4.23 -12.61 3.17
N GLY A 318 -5.07 -12.41 2.13
CA GLY A 318 -5.45 -11.08 1.63
C GLY A 318 -6.94 -10.92 1.36
N ARG A 319 -7.80 -11.65 2.11
CA ARG A 319 -9.26 -11.55 1.96
C ARG A 319 -9.75 -10.13 2.28
N LYS A 320 -10.89 -9.75 1.70
CA LYS A 320 -11.46 -8.39 1.85
C LYS A 320 -11.66 -8.06 3.33
N HIS A 321 -11.10 -6.94 3.78
CA HIS A 321 -11.22 -6.41 5.14
C HIS A 321 -10.87 -7.42 6.26
N ILE A 322 -10.01 -8.41 5.98
CA ILE A 322 -9.83 -9.58 6.83
C ILE A 322 -9.44 -9.24 8.28
N VAL A 323 -8.51 -8.30 8.48
CA VAL A 323 -8.06 -7.90 9.83
C VAL A 323 -9.19 -7.26 10.63
N ARG A 324 -10.02 -6.43 9.98
CA ARG A 324 -11.17 -5.80 10.62
C ARG A 324 -12.20 -6.85 11.02
N ARG A 325 -12.50 -7.79 10.13
CA ARG A 325 -13.48 -8.87 10.38
C ARG A 325 -13.03 -9.81 11.49
N LEU A 326 -11.76 -10.23 11.50
CA LEU A 326 -11.20 -11.07 12.54
C LEU A 326 -11.31 -10.44 13.93
N LEU A 327 -10.92 -9.16 14.04
CA LEU A 327 -10.96 -8.44 15.30
C LEU A 327 -12.39 -8.10 15.75
N ASP A 328 -13.28 -7.79 14.82
CA ASP A 328 -14.70 -7.56 15.10
C ASP A 328 -15.39 -8.83 15.62
N ALA A 329 -15.09 -9.98 15.02
CA ALA A 329 -15.64 -11.28 15.43
C ALA A 329 -15.24 -11.70 16.86
N VAL A 330 -14.14 -11.15 17.39
CA VAL A 330 -13.71 -11.34 18.79
C VAL A 330 -14.05 -10.15 19.69
N GLY A 331 -14.93 -9.25 19.24
CA GLY A 331 -15.46 -8.14 20.04
C GLY A 331 -14.59 -6.88 20.10
N HIS A 332 -13.58 -6.75 19.24
CA HIS A 332 -12.62 -5.64 19.25
C HIS A 332 -12.61 -4.87 17.91
N PRO A 333 -13.66 -4.11 17.59
CA PRO A 333 -13.75 -3.40 16.31
C PRO A 333 -12.58 -2.42 16.12
N VAL A 334 -12.03 -2.43 14.90
CA VAL A 334 -10.83 -1.65 14.52
C VAL A 334 -11.19 -0.21 14.20
N THR A 335 -10.59 0.74 14.90
CA THR A 335 -10.74 2.18 14.65
C THR A 335 -9.66 2.74 13.73
N ARG A 336 -8.44 2.21 13.81
CA ARG A 336 -7.33 2.56 12.92
C ARG A 336 -6.55 1.31 12.52
N LEU A 337 -6.20 1.22 11.24
CA LEU A 337 -5.44 0.10 10.70
C LEU A 337 -4.30 0.63 9.83
N VAL A 338 -3.09 0.20 10.14
CA VAL A 338 -1.88 0.56 9.39
C VAL A 338 -1.15 -0.72 9.02
N ARG A 339 -0.90 -0.96 7.73
CA ARG A 339 0.01 -2.03 7.32
C ARG A 339 1.45 -1.54 7.48
N THR A 340 2.22 -2.17 8.35
CA THR A 340 3.62 -1.78 8.59
C THR A 340 4.61 -2.58 7.77
N ASP A 341 4.28 -3.81 7.39
CA ASP A 341 5.25 -4.68 6.72
C ASP A 341 4.58 -5.53 5.63
N ILE A 342 5.32 -5.76 4.55
CA ILE A 342 5.02 -6.75 3.51
C ILE A 342 6.28 -7.60 3.33
N GLY A 343 6.21 -8.83 3.81
CA GLY A 343 7.36 -9.72 3.89
C GLY A 343 8.53 -9.02 4.60
N PRO A 344 9.70 -8.91 3.95
CA PRO A 344 10.89 -8.30 4.54
C PRO A 344 10.91 -6.76 4.49
N VAL A 345 9.95 -6.12 3.79
CA VAL A 345 9.93 -4.67 3.63
C VAL A 345 9.07 -4.02 4.71
N ALA A 346 9.67 -3.09 5.43
CA ALA A 346 9.01 -2.32 6.48
C ALA A 346 8.67 -0.89 6.00
N LEU A 347 7.60 -0.33 6.59
CA LEU A 347 7.18 1.05 6.39
C LEU A 347 8.19 2.05 6.97
N GLY A 348 8.80 1.69 8.12
CA GLY A 348 9.73 2.57 8.84
C GLY A 348 9.05 3.83 9.38
N ASP A 349 9.77 4.95 9.31
CA ASP A 349 9.36 6.30 9.72
C ASP A 349 8.76 7.12 8.56
N GLN A 350 8.48 6.47 7.43
CA GLN A 350 7.97 7.11 6.22
C GLN A 350 6.66 7.85 6.49
N ARG A 351 6.58 9.13 6.10
CA ARG A 351 5.38 9.97 6.31
C ARG A 351 4.24 9.55 5.38
N PRO A 352 2.96 9.68 5.80
CA PRO A 352 1.81 9.41 4.93
C PRO A 352 1.87 10.21 3.62
N GLY A 353 1.50 9.57 2.50
CA GLY A 353 1.51 10.15 1.16
C GLY A 353 2.88 10.16 0.47
N THR A 354 3.98 9.88 1.18
CA THR A 354 5.32 9.90 0.59
C THR A 354 5.64 8.57 -0.10
N LEU A 355 6.52 8.65 -1.12
CA LEU A 355 7.09 7.52 -1.83
C LEU A 355 8.57 7.40 -1.49
N ARG A 356 9.08 6.18 -1.37
CA ARG A 356 10.52 5.90 -1.37
C ARG A 356 10.85 4.80 -2.37
N VAL A 357 12.04 4.87 -2.94
CA VAL A 357 12.61 3.78 -3.75
C VAL A 357 13.05 2.68 -2.80
N LEU A 358 12.79 1.42 -3.16
CA LEU A 358 13.32 0.28 -2.39
C LEU A 358 14.83 0.14 -2.63
N GLY A 359 15.57 -0.11 -1.55
CA GLY A 359 17.01 -0.40 -1.64
C GLY A 359 17.26 -1.77 -2.29
N ARG A 360 18.48 -1.99 -2.80
CA ARG A 360 18.87 -3.28 -3.40
C ARG A 360 18.67 -4.46 -2.45
N ASP A 361 18.97 -4.27 -1.17
CA ASP A 361 18.82 -5.31 -0.15
C ASP A 361 17.34 -5.67 0.10
N GLU A 362 16.46 -4.67 0.10
CA GLU A 362 15.01 -4.88 0.25
C GLU A 362 14.45 -5.63 -0.96
N ILE A 363 14.89 -5.25 -2.15
CA ILE A 363 14.53 -5.92 -3.40
C ILE A 363 15.03 -7.36 -3.36
N GLY A 364 16.31 -7.61 -3.06
CA GLY A 364 16.88 -8.96 -2.99
C GLY A 364 16.11 -9.86 -2.02
N LYS A 365 15.76 -9.35 -0.83
CA LYS A 365 14.93 -10.08 0.15
C LYS A 365 13.52 -10.33 -0.35
N LEU A 366 12.90 -9.42 -1.10
CA LEU A 366 11.59 -9.64 -1.70
C LEU A 366 11.62 -10.78 -2.71
N TYR A 367 12.64 -10.84 -3.57
CA TYR A 367 12.83 -11.91 -4.54
C TYR A 367 13.05 -13.26 -3.84
N GLU A 368 13.93 -13.29 -2.83
CA GLU A 368 14.17 -14.47 -2.01
C GLU A 368 12.88 -14.97 -1.33
N ALA A 369 12.09 -14.05 -0.76
CA ALA A 369 10.83 -14.38 -0.10
C ALA A 369 9.77 -14.99 -1.03
N VAL A 370 9.91 -14.84 -2.34
CA VAL A 370 9.01 -15.44 -3.33
C VAL A 370 9.71 -16.42 -4.27
N SER A 371 10.92 -16.85 -3.95
CA SER A 371 11.72 -17.81 -4.74
C SER A 371 11.93 -17.39 -6.20
N LEU A 372 12.24 -16.10 -6.43
CA LEU A 372 12.61 -15.54 -7.74
C LEU A 372 14.11 -15.29 -7.87
#